data_AF-A0A935R2F1-F1
#
_entry.id   AF-A0A935R2F1-F1
#
_cell.length_a   1.000
_cell.length_b   1.000
_cell.length_c   1.000
_cell.angle_alpha   90.00
_cell.angle_beta   90.00
_cell.angle_gamma   90.00
#
_symmetry.space_group_name_H-M   'P 1'
#
loop_
_entity.id
_entity.type
_entity.pdbx_description
1 polymer ?
#
loop_
_entity_poly.entity_id
_entity_poly.type
_entity_poly.pdbx_seq_one_letter_code
_entity_poly.pdbx_strand_id
1 'polypeptide(L)'
;MHNRLIFLTLLFAAACADKAEDGAETGIIDPGDDTGEIVDNDGDGVPASEDCDDDDAAVSPNAAEVCDGRDNNCDGATDEGALSTFYADGDGDGFGDDALPIEACEAPEGYAAQGGDCDDGDAAYFPGAAETDCADPNDYNCDGSTGFADADGDGFPACEDCDDGAAEANPDGAEICDGLDNDCDEVTDEDDAIDAPSWYADTDGDGHGDADFPITACAEPEGYASASDDCDDGDAEVNPDAQEICDTRDNDCDGAIDDADPSVDLSGAATTYADGDGDGYGDADAPTLACAAPAGDVANNTDCDDDDTAVNPGATEICDALDNDCDGAIDDDDASLDLSTAETFYVDGDLDGYGAAAGAVLACEQPSGAVVTSTDCDDGDASVSPAATETCDGEDDDCDGVADEDAAVLGEDAACAASSCAAILAARPSAPDGVYSVTVSGVTRDMVCDMTNDGGGWTLVANFVWPGSTAGVPGWTSGAAVGSTTSDLSQTFKLSDADINTLSTSHYRAWGTATMCTTGACTVDITLYWSAACTYNSGAHSSGACATAYRDVALTDATGWTDPCSWHYGLTSASCTRGVPEMGTSHIGEHVFAGVEDSGSHAYDGRAGEDPSVEVWTR
;
A
#
# COMPACT_ATOMS: atom_id res chain seq x y z
N MET A 1 -8.05 3.66 123.58
CA MET A 1 -7.22 3.58 124.82
C MET A 1 -5.77 3.75 124.40
N HIS A 2 -4.99 4.64 125.05
CA HIS A 2 -3.62 5.02 124.64
C HIS A 2 -3.55 5.65 123.22
N ASN A 3 -2.53 6.43 122.83
CA ASN A 3 -1.29 6.81 123.52
C ASN A 3 -0.97 8.33 123.36
N ARG A 4 0.09 8.84 124.00
CA ARG A 4 0.51 10.26 123.96
C ARG A 4 1.81 10.49 123.16
N LEU A 5 1.92 11.66 122.52
CA LEU A 5 3.16 12.42 122.26
C LEU A 5 2.73 13.88 121.95
N ILE A 6 2.87 14.89 122.82
CA ILE A 6 4.07 15.65 123.26
C ILE A 6 4.61 16.66 122.22
N PHE A 7 4.41 17.95 122.57
CA PHE A 7 5.04 19.18 122.10
C PHE A 7 6.39 19.07 121.35
N LEU A 8 6.54 19.91 120.32
CA LEU A 8 7.71 20.81 120.24
C LEU A 8 7.37 22.13 119.53
N THR A 9 7.63 23.26 120.19
CA THR A 9 7.63 24.61 119.59
C THR A 9 9.01 24.92 119.02
N LEU A 10 9.09 25.53 117.84
CA LEU A 10 10.35 26.04 117.29
C LEU A 10 10.17 27.48 116.77
N LEU A 11 10.76 28.41 117.49
CA LEU A 11 10.85 29.83 117.15
C LEU A 11 12.20 30.07 116.45
N PHE A 12 12.22 30.73 115.30
CA PHE A 12 13.41 31.45 114.82
C PHE A 12 13.01 32.60 113.88
N ALA A 13 13.89 33.59 113.72
CA ALA A 13 13.56 34.87 113.08
C ALA A 13 14.68 35.40 112.15
N ALA A 14 14.28 36.08 111.09
CA ALA A 14 15.01 37.11 110.34
C ALA A 14 13.94 38.03 109.69
N ALA A 15 13.95 39.37 109.73
CA ALA A 15 14.89 40.42 110.14
C ALA A 15 15.85 40.99 109.06
N CYS A 16 15.28 41.83 108.18
CA CYS A 16 15.82 43.13 107.71
C CYS A 16 14.58 44.06 107.55
N ALA A 17 14.55 45.35 107.89
CA ALA A 17 15.49 46.47 107.73
C ALA A 17 15.57 46.96 106.27
N ASP A 18 15.43 48.25 105.94
CA ASP A 18 15.33 49.51 106.71
C ASP A 18 14.36 50.47 105.96
N LYS A 19 13.67 51.47 106.57
CA LYS A 19 14.08 52.89 106.67
C LYS A 19 14.67 53.53 105.39
N ALA A 20 14.41 54.81 105.04
CA ALA A 20 13.65 55.86 105.73
C ALA A 20 13.53 57.18 104.91
N GLU A 21 12.50 57.98 105.23
CA GLU A 21 12.42 59.47 105.25
C GLU A 21 12.64 60.30 103.96
N ASP A 22 11.61 61.11 103.65
CA ASP A 22 11.65 62.54 103.25
C ASP A 22 12.29 62.95 101.89
N GLY A 23 11.77 64.04 101.30
CA GLY A 23 12.29 64.61 100.05
C GLY A 23 11.25 65.23 99.12
N ALA A 24 10.91 66.50 99.35
CA ALA A 24 9.98 67.24 98.50
C ALA A 24 10.53 67.66 97.12
N GLU A 25 9.63 67.73 96.13
CA GLU A 25 9.57 68.75 95.07
C GLU A 25 10.90 69.44 94.64
N THR A 26 11.51 68.93 93.57
CA THR A 26 12.12 69.80 92.54
C THR A 26 11.91 69.19 91.15
N GLY A 27 11.01 69.77 90.34
CA GLY A 27 10.85 69.34 88.96
C GLY A 27 12.03 69.74 88.06
N ILE A 28 12.37 68.88 87.11
CA ILE A 28 13.17 69.22 85.93
C ILE A 28 12.35 68.85 84.70
N ILE A 29 11.98 69.85 83.91
CA ILE A 29 11.50 69.65 82.54
C ILE A 29 12.76 69.45 81.69
N ASP A 30 12.95 68.28 81.11
CA ASP A 30 13.93 68.08 80.03
C ASP A 30 13.22 68.33 78.68
N PRO A 31 13.56 69.39 77.93
CA PRO A 31 12.86 69.74 76.69
C PRO A 31 13.39 68.90 75.52
N GLY A 32 13.09 67.59 75.52
CA GLY A 32 13.89 66.62 74.76
C GLY A 32 13.20 65.41 74.10
N ASP A 33 11.92 65.10 74.35
CA ASP A 33 11.18 64.13 73.52
C ASP A 33 9.70 64.52 73.38
N ASP A 34 9.05 64.04 72.31
CA ASP A 34 7.72 64.47 71.84
C ASP A 34 6.79 63.26 71.59
N THR A 35 6.74 62.36 72.58
CA THR A 35 5.73 61.31 72.70
C THR A 35 4.90 61.52 73.96
N GLY A 36 3.58 61.54 73.80
CA GLY A 36 2.65 61.31 74.92
C GLY A 36 2.57 59.82 75.20
N GLU A 37 3.70 59.22 75.59
CA GLU A 37 3.81 57.80 75.88
C GLU A 37 3.05 57.53 77.19
N ILE A 38 1.87 56.93 77.04
CA ILE A 38 1.15 56.30 78.14
C ILE A 38 2.04 55.20 78.70
N VAL A 39 2.26 55.24 80.02
CA VAL A 39 2.98 54.17 80.72
C VAL A 39 1.98 53.04 80.92
N ASP A 40 2.42 51.88 80.46
CA ASP A 40 1.82 50.54 80.47
C ASP A 40 3.07 49.68 80.74
N ASN A 41 3.29 49.33 82.01
CA ASN A 41 4.59 48.86 82.51
C ASN A 41 4.70 47.32 82.54
N ASP A 42 3.58 46.61 82.60
CA ASP A 42 3.50 45.15 82.49
C ASP A 42 3.17 44.64 81.06
N GLY A 43 2.50 45.45 80.23
CA GLY A 43 2.24 45.19 78.81
C GLY A 43 0.84 44.69 78.46
N ASP A 44 -0.18 44.84 79.32
CA ASP A 44 -1.56 44.43 79.03
C ASP A 44 -2.26 45.33 77.96
N GLY A 45 -1.88 46.61 77.88
CA GLY A 45 -2.45 47.61 76.96
C GLY A 45 -3.32 48.70 77.58
N VAL A 46 -3.52 48.67 78.91
CA VAL A 46 -4.17 49.71 79.72
C VAL A 46 -3.09 50.67 80.27
N PRO A 47 -3.34 51.99 80.32
CA PRO A 47 -2.42 52.92 80.95
C PRO A 47 -2.53 52.94 82.48
N ALA A 48 -1.41 53.15 83.17
CA ALA A 48 -1.24 53.32 84.63
C ALA A 48 -2.10 54.42 85.34
N SER A 49 -3.03 55.05 84.63
CA SER A 49 -4.04 55.98 85.17
C SER A 49 -5.46 55.43 85.18
N GLU A 50 -5.68 54.31 84.49
CA GLU A 50 -6.95 53.57 84.45
C GLU A 50 -6.76 52.16 85.03
N ASP A 51 -5.53 51.65 85.05
CA ASP A 51 -5.13 50.44 85.78
C ASP A 51 -5.07 50.62 87.31
N CYS A 52 -5.19 49.51 88.06
CA CYS A 52 -5.09 49.47 89.52
C CYS A 52 -3.86 48.73 90.07
N ASP A 53 -3.10 47.97 89.29
CA ASP A 53 -1.78 47.40 89.65
C ASP A 53 -0.86 47.21 88.41
N ASP A 54 -0.44 48.32 87.77
CA ASP A 54 0.47 48.49 86.59
C ASP A 54 1.85 47.77 86.66
N ASP A 55 2.07 46.86 87.62
CA ASP A 55 3.18 45.90 87.72
C ASP A 55 2.72 44.42 87.50
N ASP A 56 1.42 44.13 87.28
CA ASP A 56 0.81 42.77 87.21
C ASP A 56 -0.36 42.69 86.18
N ALA A 57 -0.04 42.43 84.90
CA ALA A 57 -0.94 42.32 83.73
C ALA A 57 -2.09 41.27 83.80
N ALA A 58 -2.40 40.73 84.97
CA ALA A 58 -3.60 39.97 85.29
C ALA A 58 -4.65 40.80 86.09
N VAL A 59 -4.36 42.08 86.34
CA VAL A 59 -5.21 43.06 87.01
C VAL A 59 -5.32 44.26 86.07
N SER A 60 -6.50 44.48 85.46
CA SER A 60 -6.79 45.66 84.63
C SER A 60 -8.30 45.79 84.37
N PRO A 61 -8.84 46.96 83.97
CA PRO A 61 -10.26 47.20 83.68
C PRO A 61 -10.94 46.32 82.62
N ASN A 62 -10.24 45.36 82.02
CA ASN A 62 -10.78 44.38 81.08
C ASN A 62 -10.44 42.92 81.46
N ALA A 63 -9.75 42.70 82.58
CA ALA A 63 -9.53 41.38 83.16
C ALA A 63 -10.88 40.77 83.62
N ALA A 64 -10.89 39.44 83.77
CA ALA A 64 -11.96 38.75 84.47
C ALA A 64 -11.51 38.48 85.90
N GLU A 65 -12.44 38.60 86.86
CA GLU A 65 -12.16 38.18 88.24
C GLU A 65 -11.67 36.73 88.29
N VAL A 66 -10.72 36.49 89.18
CA VAL A 66 -10.35 35.16 89.65
C VAL A 66 -10.36 35.17 91.17
N CYS A 67 -10.80 34.06 91.77
CA CYS A 67 -10.91 33.93 93.22
C CYS A 67 -9.55 33.87 93.93
N ASP A 68 -8.86 35.00 94.02
CA ASP A 68 -7.60 35.18 94.76
C ASP A 68 -7.66 36.30 95.82
N GLY A 69 -8.79 37.01 95.94
CA GLY A 69 -9.01 38.08 96.90
C GLY A 69 -8.47 39.45 96.46
N ARG A 70 -8.31 39.65 95.15
CA ARG A 70 -8.03 40.93 94.49
C ARG A 70 -9.27 41.46 93.76
N ASP A 71 -9.20 42.72 93.36
CA ASP A 71 -10.09 43.39 92.43
C ASP A 71 -9.40 43.32 91.07
N ASN A 72 -9.62 42.26 90.27
CA ASN A 72 -8.88 42.09 89.02
C ASN A 72 -9.36 43.08 87.95
N ASN A 73 -10.65 43.38 87.91
CA ASN A 73 -11.29 44.26 86.93
C ASN A 73 -11.33 45.74 87.34
N CYS A 74 -10.77 46.10 88.49
CA CYS A 74 -10.63 47.46 89.00
C CYS A 74 -11.96 48.25 89.18
N ASP A 75 -13.14 47.59 89.27
CA ASP A 75 -14.43 48.30 89.47
C ASP A 75 -14.69 48.71 90.93
N GLY A 76 -13.95 48.14 91.88
CA GLY A 76 -14.05 48.39 93.31
C GLY A 76 -14.86 47.35 94.09
N ALA A 77 -15.27 46.26 93.44
CA ALA A 77 -15.62 44.99 94.07
C ALA A 77 -14.37 44.10 94.26
N THR A 78 -14.53 42.77 94.34
CA THR A 78 -13.49 41.77 94.65
C THR A 78 -14.11 40.39 94.44
N ASP A 79 -13.54 39.57 93.56
CA ASP A 79 -13.99 38.21 93.23
C ASP A 79 -15.45 38.12 92.67
N GLU A 80 -16.18 39.21 92.44
CA GLU A 80 -17.64 39.21 92.17
C GLU A 80 -18.03 38.65 90.79
N GLY A 81 -17.13 38.70 89.82
CA GLY A 81 -17.23 37.98 88.56
C GLY A 81 -16.78 36.51 88.62
N ALA A 82 -16.24 36.06 89.76
CA ALA A 82 -15.65 34.72 89.96
C ALA A 82 -16.42 33.84 90.96
N LEU A 83 -17.40 34.39 91.70
CA LEU A 83 -18.18 33.63 92.67
C LEU A 83 -18.97 32.49 92.00
N SER A 84 -18.91 31.31 92.61
CA SER A 84 -19.78 30.17 92.30
C SER A 84 -20.95 30.13 93.27
N THR A 85 -22.11 29.65 92.81
CA THR A 85 -23.26 29.36 93.66
C THR A 85 -23.06 28.01 94.36
N PHE A 86 -23.29 27.98 95.67
CA PHE A 86 -23.32 26.78 96.49
C PHE A 86 -24.65 26.72 97.26
N TYR A 87 -25.17 25.52 97.52
CA TYR A 87 -26.46 25.26 98.15
C TYR A 87 -26.24 24.72 99.57
N ALA A 88 -27.15 24.97 100.51
CA ALA A 88 -26.99 24.42 101.86
C ALA A 88 -27.03 22.88 101.82
N ASP A 89 -26.11 22.23 102.51
CA ASP A 89 -25.95 20.78 102.60
C ASP A 89 -26.08 20.36 104.08
N GLY A 90 -27.29 19.91 104.44
CA GLY A 90 -27.74 19.72 105.81
C GLY A 90 -27.39 18.38 106.43
N ASP A 91 -27.17 17.34 105.62
CA ASP A 91 -26.85 15.99 106.07
C ASP A 91 -25.49 15.42 105.59
N GLY A 92 -24.92 15.98 104.51
CA GLY A 92 -23.57 15.69 104.03
C GLY A 92 -23.48 14.74 102.83
N ASP A 93 -24.50 14.62 101.97
CA ASP A 93 -24.47 13.74 100.79
C ASP A 93 -23.73 14.31 99.56
N GLY A 94 -23.76 15.64 99.39
CA GLY A 94 -23.09 16.37 98.29
C GLY A 94 -24.01 17.07 97.29
N PHE A 95 -25.33 17.02 97.48
CA PHE A 95 -26.33 17.93 96.92
C PHE A 95 -26.82 18.93 98.00
N GLY A 96 -27.84 19.74 97.72
CA GLY A 96 -28.33 20.73 98.69
C GLY A 96 -29.53 21.57 98.26
N ASP A 97 -30.12 22.29 99.22
CA ASP A 97 -31.39 23.01 99.07
C ASP A 97 -31.29 24.21 98.11
N ASP A 98 -31.95 24.09 96.95
CA ASP A 98 -32.16 25.12 95.92
C ASP A 98 -32.79 26.43 96.47
N ALA A 99 -33.48 26.38 97.60
CA ALA A 99 -34.05 27.55 98.28
C ALA A 99 -33.05 28.29 99.19
N LEU A 100 -31.85 27.73 99.45
CA LEU A 100 -30.82 28.30 100.33
C LEU A 100 -29.43 28.55 99.67
N PRO A 101 -29.34 29.12 98.45
CA PRO A 101 -28.07 29.37 97.79
C PRO A 101 -27.24 30.48 98.46
N ILE A 102 -25.93 30.37 98.33
CA ILE A 102 -24.92 31.40 98.67
C ILE A 102 -23.91 31.52 97.52
N GLU A 103 -23.37 32.72 97.30
CA GLU A 103 -22.29 32.96 96.35
C GLU A 103 -20.94 33.03 97.11
N ALA A 104 -19.95 32.24 96.68
CA ALA A 104 -18.63 32.15 97.32
C ALA A 104 -17.54 31.71 96.31
N CYS A 105 -16.26 31.79 96.70
CA CYS A 105 -15.13 31.32 95.89
C CYS A 105 -14.80 29.83 96.07
N GLU A 106 -15.02 29.29 97.27
CA GLU A 106 -14.90 27.87 97.60
C GLU A 106 -16.14 27.48 98.42
N ALA A 107 -16.55 26.21 98.35
CA ALA A 107 -17.71 25.69 99.07
C ALA A 107 -17.59 25.95 100.59
N PRO A 108 -18.52 26.69 101.22
CA PRO A 108 -18.52 26.89 102.66
C PRO A 108 -18.75 25.58 103.44
N GLU A 109 -18.38 25.55 104.73
CA GLU A 109 -18.63 24.37 105.59
C GLU A 109 -20.14 24.15 105.78
N GLY A 110 -20.67 23.04 105.24
CA GLY A 110 -22.11 22.73 105.20
C GLY A 110 -22.83 23.24 103.95
N TYR A 111 -22.13 23.29 102.81
CA TYR A 111 -22.69 23.68 101.51
C TYR A 111 -22.13 22.82 100.37
N ALA A 112 -23.01 22.41 99.45
CA ALA A 112 -22.69 21.65 98.24
C ALA A 112 -22.55 22.54 97.00
N ALA A 113 -21.86 22.04 95.97
CA ALA A 113 -21.72 22.69 94.66
C ALA A 113 -22.84 22.30 93.67
N GLN A 114 -23.65 21.31 94.02
CA GLN A 114 -24.82 20.84 93.26
C GLN A 114 -26.07 21.15 94.09
N GLY A 115 -27.14 21.55 93.41
CA GLY A 115 -28.46 21.77 94.01
C GLY A 115 -29.44 20.66 93.64
N GLY A 116 -30.71 20.86 93.92
CA GLY A 116 -31.80 19.93 93.57
C GLY A 116 -32.14 18.86 94.62
N ASP A 117 -31.57 18.93 95.83
CA ASP A 117 -32.02 18.12 96.97
C ASP A 117 -33.48 18.48 97.34
N CYS A 118 -34.29 17.46 97.64
CA CYS A 118 -35.70 17.59 97.97
C CYS A 118 -36.07 17.34 99.46
N ASP A 119 -35.15 16.87 100.32
CA ASP A 119 -35.27 16.88 101.80
C ASP A 119 -33.87 16.89 102.49
N ASP A 120 -33.24 18.07 102.53
CA ASP A 120 -31.95 18.55 103.14
C ASP A 120 -31.69 18.14 104.61
N GLY A 121 -31.99 16.89 104.94
CA GLY A 121 -31.96 16.30 106.27
C GLY A 121 -32.06 14.76 106.30
N ASP A 122 -32.19 14.09 105.15
CA ASP A 122 -32.06 12.64 104.99
C ASP A 122 -31.40 12.28 103.65
N ALA A 123 -30.11 11.89 103.71
CA ALA A 123 -29.15 11.55 102.62
C ALA A 123 -29.53 10.35 101.72
N ALA A 124 -30.82 10.21 101.43
CA ALA A 124 -31.43 9.33 100.46
C ALA A 124 -32.21 10.10 99.38
N TYR A 125 -32.42 11.42 99.56
CA TYR A 125 -33.23 12.29 98.70
C TYR A 125 -32.36 13.23 97.85
N PHE A 126 -31.86 12.74 96.72
CA PHE A 126 -30.96 13.53 95.87
C PHE A 126 -31.11 13.22 94.37
N PRO A 127 -30.79 14.17 93.47
CA PRO A 127 -30.75 13.97 92.02
C PRO A 127 -29.99 12.70 91.60
N GLY A 128 -30.74 11.67 91.18
CA GLY A 128 -30.19 10.37 90.77
C GLY A 128 -30.01 9.33 91.89
N ALA A 129 -30.73 9.44 93.01
CA ALA A 129 -30.92 8.32 93.93
C ALA A 129 -31.69 7.15 93.27
N ALA A 130 -31.61 5.95 93.85
CA ALA A 130 -32.11 4.71 93.22
C ALA A 130 -33.40 4.19 93.86
N GLU A 131 -34.51 4.22 93.11
CA GLU A 131 -35.89 3.98 93.58
C GLU A 131 -36.27 2.48 93.69
N THR A 132 -35.38 1.67 94.25
CA THR A 132 -35.39 0.18 94.17
C THR A 132 -36.50 -0.57 94.94
N ASP A 133 -37.53 0.12 95.47
CA ASP A 133 -38.71 -0.54 96.08
C ASP A 133 -40.01 -0.02 95.41
N CYS A 134 -40.49 -0.82 94.45
CA CYS A 134 -41.71 -0.64 93.66
C CYS A 134 -43.04 -0.51 94.46
N ALA A 135 -42.97 -0.41 95.78
CA ALA A 135 -44.10 -0.20 96.67
C ALA A 135 -43.91 0.97 97.66
N ASP A 136 -42.79 1.70 97.60
CA ASP A 136 -42.55 2.88 98.43
C ASP A 136 -42.95 4.17 97.68
N PRO A 137 -43.86 5.00 98.22
CA PRO A 137 -44.37 6.18 97.52
C PRO A 137 -43.57 7.47 97.80
N ASN A 138 -42.27 7.36 98.01
CA ASN A 138 -41.38 8.50 98.19
C ASN A 138 -40.59 8.71 96.89
N ASP A 139 -40.56 9.95 96.42
CA ASP A 139 -39.68 10.46 95.36
C ASP A 139 -38.31 10.67 96.00
N TYR A 140 -37.38 9.74 95.79
CA TYR A 140 -36.01 9.76 96.30
C TYR A 140 -35.04 10.43 95.33
N ASN A 141 -35.30 10.34 94.02
CA ASN A 141 -34.38 10.85 92.99
C ASN A 141 -34.61 12.34 92.67
N CYS A 142 -35.65 12.95 93.26
CA CYS A 142 -36.09 14.34 93.12
C CYS A 142 -36.52 14.74 91.68
N ASP A 143 -36.89 13.79 90.81
CA ASP A 143 -37.35 14.07 89.44
C ASP A 143 -38.85 14.36 89.32
N GLY A 144 -39.65 13.94 90.31
CA GLY A 144 -41.10 14.15 90.38
C GLY A 144 -41.98 12.97 89.91
N SER A 145 -41.39 11.87 89.45
CA SER A 145 -42.02 10.54 89.44
C SER A 145 -41.80 9.85 90.80
N THR A 146 -42.06 8.54 90.87
CA THR A 146 -41.81 7.68 92.03
C THR A 146 -41.74 6.23 91.54
N GLY A 147 -40.89 5.36 92.10
CA GLY A 147 -40.67 3.97 91.66
C GLY A 147 -41.89 3.03 91.66
N PHE A 148 -43.09 3.47 92.04
CA PHE A 148 -44.35 2.73 91.89
C PHE A 148 -45.31 3.33 90.85
N ALA A 149 -44.92 4.45 90.23
CA ALA A 149 -45.63 5.08 89.12
C ALA A 149 -45.42 4.29 87.82
N ASP A 150 -46.38 4.47 86.92
CA ASP A 150 -46.56 3.88 85.59
C ASP A 150 -47.10 5.08 84.80
N ALA A 151 -46.20 5.90 84.24
CA ALA A 151 -46.51 7.26 83.83
C ALA A 151 -46.92 7.40 82.35
N ASP A 152 -46.45 6.50 81.48
CA ASP A 152 -46.94 6.37 80.10
C ASP A 152 -48.19 5.48 79.96
N GLY A 153 -48.36 4.45 80.81
CA GLY A 153 -49.51 3.56 80.85
C GLY A 153 -49.33 2.15 80.26
N ASP A 154 -48.11 1.66 80.03
CA ASP A 154 -47.84 0.35 79.43
C ASP A 154 -48.15 -0.84 80.40
N GLY A 155 -47.84 -0.68 81.68
CA GLY A 155 -48.05 -1.66 82.76
C GLY A 155 -46.82 -1.99 83.62
N PHE A 156 -45.63 -1.49 83.30
CA PHE A 156 -44.44 -1.54 84.15
C PHE A 156 -44.32 -0.30 85.04
N PRO A 157 -43.74 -0.43 86.25
CA PRO A 157 -43.44 0.70 87.10
C PRO A 157 -42.00 1.22 86.94
N ALA A 158 -41.77 2.52 87.20
CA ALA A 158 -40.47 3.23 87.13
C ALA A 158 -39.27 2.64 87.93
N CYS A 159 -39.45 1.53 88.65
CA CYS A 159 -38.40 0.74 89.31
C CYS A 159 -37.97 -0.52 88.54
N GLU A 160 -38.78 -0.97 87.58
CA GLU A 160 -38.59 -2.10 86.67
C GLU A 160 -38.49 -1.64 85.20
N ASP A 161 -38.92 -0.41 84.91
CA ASP A 161 -38.84 0.31 83.63
C ASP A 161 -37.55 1.14 83.51
N CYS A 162 -37.08 1.41 82.28
CA CYS A 162 -35.86 2.19 82.01
C CYS A 162 -36.10 3.60 81.39
N ASP A 163 -37.30 3.92 80.91
CA ASP A 163 -37.79 5.29 80.66
C ASP A 163 -39.32 5.34 80.84
N ASP A 164 -39.79 5.58 82.08
CA ASP A 164 -41.21 5.72 82.52
C ASP A 164 -42.03 6.78 81.71
N GLY A 165 -41.39 7.51 80.79
CA GLY A 165 -42.03 8.37 79.80
C GLY A 165 -42.33 7.73 78.43
N ALA A 166 -41.91 6.49 78.18
CA ALA A 166 -41.84 5.86 76.86
C ALA A 166 -42.32 4.38 76.86
N ALA A 167 -43.60 4.17 76.57
CA ALA A 167 -44.34 2.89 76.57
C ALA A 167 -43.85 1.80 75.59
N GLU A 168 -42.66 1.98 75.03
CA GLU A 168 -41.94 1.08 74.16
C GLU A 168 -40.60 0.60 74.79
N ALA A 169 -40.22 1.07 75.99
CA ALA A 169 -38.93 0.81 76.65
C ALA A 169 -39.06 0.10 78.02
N ASN A 170 -39.34 -1.21 78.00
CA ASN A 170 -39.72 -1.99 79.20
C ASN A 170 -39.36 -3.50 79.13
N PRO A 171 -39.33 -4.25 80.25
CA PRO A 171 -38.97 -5.67 80.28
C PRO A 171 -39.83 -6.72 79.53
N ASP A 172 -40.90 -6.36 78.82
CA ASP A 172 -41.60 -7.23 77.84
C ASP A 172 -41.54 -6.61 76.41
N GLY A 173 -40.64 -5.62 76.21
CA GLY A 173 -40.41 -4.86 74.99
C GLY A 173 -39.78 -5.65 73.84
N ALA A 174 -39.30 -4.94 72.83
CA ALA A 174 -38.62 -5.54 71.68
C ALA A 174 -37.68 -4.53 71.02
N GLU A 175 -36.38 -4.77 71.13
CA GLU A 175 -35.31 -3.90 70.61
C GLU A 175 -35.51 -3.47 69.15
N ILE A 176 -35.34 -2.18 68.92
CA ILE A 176 -35.25 -1.51 67.62
C ILE A 176 -33.99 -0.63 67.59
N CYS A 177 -33.46 -0.38 66.40
CA CYS A 177 -32.24 0.39 66.21
C CYS A 177 -32.47 1.91 66.30
N ASP A 178 -32.93 2.42 67.46
CA ASP A 178 -33.23 3.84 67.69
C ASP A 178 -32.31 4.55 68.69
N GLY A 179 -31.36 3.84 69.31
CA GLY A 179 -30.40 4.37 70.27
C GLY A 179 -30.89 4.40 71.73
N LEU A 180 -31.97 3.69 72.04
CA LEU A 180 -32.47 3.44 73.39
C LEU A 180 -32.23 1.97 73.80
N ASP A 181 -32.49 1.68 75.08
CA ASP A 181 -32.61 0.33 75.63
C ASP A 181 -34.13 0.08 75.70
N ASN A 182 -34.69 -0.75 74.82
CA ASN A 182 -36.14 -0.94 74.69
C ASN A 182 -36.68 -2.14 75.47
N ASP A 183 -35.84 -3.11 75.84
CA ASP A 183 -36.21 -4.27 76.67
C ASP A 183 -35.59 -4.26 78.09
N CYS A 184 -34.80 -3.22 78.40
CA CYS A 184 -34.22 -2.91 79.71
C CYS A 184 -33.24 -3.98 80.25
N ASP A 185 -32.48 -4.63 79.36
CA ASP A 185 -31.47 -5.66 79.65
C ASP A 185 -30.08 -5.09 80.06
N GLU A 186 -29.85 -3.78 79.88
CA GLU A 186 -28.57 -3.05 79.92
C GLU A 186 -27.80 -3.04 78.56
N VAL A 187 -28.42 -3.40 77.42
CA VAL A 187 -27.79 -3.45 76.07
C VAL A 187 -28.61 -2.73 74.98
N THR A 188 -28.35 -1.44 74.81
CA THR A 188 -28.80 -0.59 73.67
C THR A 188 -28.39 -1.13 72.29
N ASP A 189 -29.31 -1.08 71.31
CA ASP A 189 -29.09 -1.36 69.87
C ASP A 189 -28.52 -2.79 69.55
N GLU A 190 -29.23 -3.87 69.92
CA GLU A 190 -28.78 -5.27 69.73
C GLU A 190 -28.63 -5.75 68.26
N ASP A 191 -27.75 -6.73 68.03
CA ASP A 191 -27.51 -7.36 66.71
C ASP A 191 -28.72 -8.13 66.13
N ASP A 192 -29.66 -8.58 66.97
CA ASP A 192 -30.94 -9.20 66.55
C ASP A 192 -32.21 -8.38 66.90
N ALA A 193 -32.06 -7.07 67.07
CA ALA A 193 -33.15 -6.08 67.08
C ALA A 193 -34.08 -6.24 65.85
N ILE A 194 -35.39 -5.97 66.02
CA ILE A 194 -36.43 -6.40 65.07
C ILE A 194 -36.41 -5.66 63.72
N ASP A 195 -35.79 -4.49 63.64
CA ASP A 195 -35.55 -3.74 62.42
C ASP A 195 -34.07 -3.62 62.02
N ALA A 196 -33.17 -4.39 62.65
CA ALA A 196 -31.75 -4.44 62.33
C ALA A 196 -31.51 -4.69 60.83
N PRO A 197 -30.81 -3.78 60.12
CA PRO A 197 -30.49 -3.97 58.71
C PRO A 197 -29.57 -5.18 58.49
N SER A 198 -29.66 -5.75 57.29
CA SER A 198 -28.74 -6.80 56.85
C SER A 198 -27.51 -6.18 56.21
N TRP A 199 -26.34 -6.66 56.62
CA TRP A 199 -25.03 -6.28 56.10
C TRP A 199 -24.35 -7.51 55.47
N TYR A 200 -23.62 -7.31 54.39
CA TYR A 200 -23.03 -8.37 53.56
C TYR A 200 -21.51 -8.27 53.64
N ALA A 201 -20.79 -9.38 53.64
CA ALA A 201 -19.33 -9.35 53.77
C ALA A 201 -18.72 -8.54 52.62
N ASP A 202 -17.80 -7.62 52.97
CA ASP A 202 -17.03 -6.76 52.06
C ASP A 202 -15.55 -7.06 52.35
N THR A 203 -14.99 -8.02 51.61
CA THR A 203 -13.68 -8.63 51.90
C THR A 203 -12.51 -7.84 51.28
N ASP A 204 -12.74 -7.02 50.25
CA ASP A 204 -11.72 -6.20 49.60
C ASP A 204 -11.82 -4.69 49.86
N GLY A 205 -12.99 -4.17 50.25
CA GLY A 205 -13.22 -2.82 50.75
C GLY A 205 -13.74 -1.82 49.71
N ASP A 206 -14.51 -2.25 48.70
CA ASP A 206 -15.09 -1.34 47.69
C ASP A 206 -16.46 -0.73 48.06
N GLY A 207 -17.22 -1.38 48.96
CA GLY A 207 -18.54 -0.94 49.43
C GLY A 207 -19.74 -1.71 48.86
N HIS A 208 -19.50 -2.75 48.06
CA HIS A 208 -20.45 -3.84 47.78
C HIS A 208 -20.12 -5.07 48.66
N GLY A 209 -20.86 -6.19 48.49
CA GLY A 209 -20.60 -7.39 49.29
C GLY A 209 -21.45 -8.62 48.95
N ASP A 210 -20.99 -9.80 49.42
CA ASP A 210 -21.54 -11.11 49.02
C ASP A 210 -22.90 -11.44 49.68
N ALA A 211 -23.92 -11.57 48.83
CA ALA A 211 -25.29 -11.97 49.18
C ALA A 211 -25.43 -13.34 49.86
N ASP A 212 -24.46 -14.26 49.73
CA ASP A 212 -24.44 -15.57 50.41
C ASP A 212 -23.88 -15.48 51.85
N PHE A 213 -23.30 -14.34 52.28
CA PHE A 213 -22.76 -14.11 53.64
C PHE A 213 -23.37 -12.92 54.43
N PRO A 214 -24.71 -12.81 54.58
CA PRO A 214 -25.34 -11.75 55.36
C PRO A 214 -25.24 -11.96 56.88
N ILE A 215 -25.15 -10.86 57.62
CA ILE A 215 -25.39 -10.72 59.08
C ILE A 215 -26.43 -9.61 59.35
N THR A 216 -26.90 -9.49 60.58
CA THR A 216 -27.71 -8.35 61.06
C THR A 216 -26.94 -7.58 62.13
N ALA A 217 -27.08 -6.26 62.15
CA ALA A 217 -26.55 -5.36 63.18
C ALA A 217 -27.20 -3.97 63.05
N CYS A 218 -27.40 -3.24 64.13
CA CYS A 218 -27.94 -1.87 64.07
C CYS A 218 -26.98 -0.85 63.41
N ALA A 219 -25.67 -1.11 63.44
CA ALA A 219 -24.63 -0.28 62.84
C ALA A 219 -23.73 -1.09 61.90
N GLU A 220 -23.14 -0.41 60.90
CA GLU A 220 -22.24 -0.98 59.88
C GLU A 220 -21.02 -1.69 60.50
N PRO A 221 -20.90 -3.03 60.38
CA PRO A 221 -19.79 -3.78 60.95
C PRO A 221 -18.49 -3.63 60.14
N GLU A 222 -17.32 -3.66 60.79
CA GLU A 222 -16.02 -3.54 60.11
C GLU A 222 -15.79 -4.71 59.12
N GLY A 223 -15.73 -4.39 57.82
CA GLY A 223 -15.61 -5.38 56.73
C GLY A 223 -16.94 -5.92 56.21
N TYR A 224 -18.00 -5.10 56.27
CA TYR A 224 -19.31 -5.40 55.69
C TYR A 224 -19.91 -4.15 55.02
N ALA A 225 -20.65 -4.37 53.94
CA ALA A 225 -21.38 -3.36 53.19
C ALA A 225 -22.90 -3.46 53.37
N SER A 226 -23.63 -2.39 53.01
CA SER A 226 -25.10 -2.39 52.96
C SER A 226 -25.69 -2.86 51.62
N ALA A 227 -24.87 -2.94 50.58
CA ALA A 227 -25.22 -3.46 49.26
C ALA A 227 -24.93 -4.97 49.17
N SER A 228 -25.58 -5.68 48.25
CA SER A 228 -25.59 -7.15 48.19
C SER A 228 -25.55 -7.68 46.75
N ASP A 229 -24.87 -6.94 45.89
CA ASP A 229 -24.91 -7.03 44.42
C ASP A 229 -23.51 -7.22 43.80
N ASP A 230 -22.52 -7.51 44.65
CA ASP A 230 -21.19 -8.01 44.27
C ASP A 230 -21.27 -9.41 43.63
N CYS A 231 -20.36 -9.69 42.69
CA CYS A 231 -20.22 -10.97 42.02
C CYS A 231 -18.82 -11.64 42.15
N ASP A 232 -17.80 -10.99 42.73
CA ASP A 232 -16.48 -11.57 43.10
C ASP A 232 -15.78 -10.76 44.23
N ASP A 233 -16.37 -10.70 45.44
CA ASP A 233 -15.96 -10.10 46.76
C ASP A 233 -14.46 -10.17 47.17
N GLY A 234 -13.59 -10.83 46.38
CA GLY A 234 -12.15 -10.81 46.53
C GLY A 234 -11.38 -9.93 45.53
N ASP A 235 -12.06 -9.13 44.68
CA ASP A 235 -11.46 -8.39 43.56
C ASP A 235 -12.21 -7.08 43.22
N ALA A 236 -12.03 -6.03 44.04
CA ALA A 236 -12.49 -4.62 43.98
C ALA A 236 -12.46 -3.85 42.62
N GLU A 237 -12.15 -4.52 41.51
CA GLU A 237 -12.34 -4.09 40.13
C GLU A 237 -13.54 -4.84 39.47
N VAL A 238 -14.41 -5.49 40.27
CA VAL A 238 -15.58 -6.31 39.89
C VAL A 238 -16.77 -6.01 40.81
N ASN A 239 -17.58 -4.99 40.51
CA ASN A 239 -18.76 -4.57 41.28
C ASN A 239 -19.74 -3.72 40.43
N PRO A 240 -21.01 -3.53 40.85
CA PRO A 240 -22.01 -2.74 40.10
C PRO A 240 -21.71 -1.26 39.79
N ASP A 241 -20.69 -0.65 40.40
CA ASP A 241 -20.25 0.73 40.12
C ASP A 241 -18.93 0.75 39.27
N ALA A 242 -18.40 -0.43 38.91
CA ALA A 242 -17.24 -0.62 38.05
C ALA A 242 -17.54 -0.34 36.56
N GLN A 243 -16.58 -0.66 35.69
CA GLN A 243 -16.72 -0.52 34.24
C GLN A 243 -16.32 -1.83 33.57
N GLU A 244 -17.26 -2.41 32.80
CA GLU A 244 -17.00 -3.56 31.94
C GLU A 244 -15.85 -3.29 30.96
N ILE A 245 -14.93 -4.25 30.87
CA ILE A 245 -13.73 -4.20 30.01
C ILE A 245 -13.53 -5.52 29.28
N CYS A 246 -12.78 -5.50 28.18
CA CYS A 246 -12.47 -6.69 27.39
C CYS A 246 -11.51 -7.68 28.10
N ASP A 247 -11.95 -8.34 29.18
CA ASP A 247 -11.14 -9.30 29.96
C ASP A 247 -11.77 -10.70 30.13
N THR A 248 -12.99 -10.92 29.61
CA THR A 248 -13.82 -12.14 29.72
C THR A 248 -14.46 -12.44 31.09
N ARG A 249 -14.55 -11.44 31.98
CA ARG A 249 -15.36 -11.47 33.22
C ARG A 249 -16.68 -10.70 33.02
N ASP A 250 -17.36 -10.42 34.12
CA ASP A 250 -18.60 -9.63 34.23
C ASP A 250 -18.26 -8.59 35.29
N ASN A 251 -17.64 -7.46 34.91
CA ASN A 251 -17.04 -6.51 35.87
C ASN A 251 -18.10 -5.63 36.54
N ASP A 252 -19.19 -5.28 35.83
CA ASP A 252 -20.28 -4.44 36.40
C ASP A 252 -21.48 -5.26 36.93
N CYS A 253 -21.33 -6.59 37.03
CA CYS A 253 -22.27 -7.55 37.61
C CYS A 253 -23.71 -7.49 37.01
N ASP A 254 -23.90 -6.93 35.81
CA ASP A 254 -25.17 -6.86 35.06
C ASP A 254 -25.65 -8.26 34.60
N GLY A 255 -24.71 -9.19 34.38
CA GLY A 255 -24.97 -10.50 33.78
C GLY A 255 -24.69 -10.57 32.27
N ALA A 256 -24.12 -9.52 31.70
CA ALA A 256 -23.51 -9.48 30.38
C ALA A 256 -21.96 -9.56 30.48
N ILE A 257 -21.28 -9.82 29.36
CA ILE A 257 -19.83 -10.08 29.29
C ILE A 257 -19.29 -9.63 27.93
N ASP A 258 -18.18 -8.89 27.90
CA ASP A 258 -17.48 -8.40 26.71
C ASP A 258 -18.48 -7.82 25.66
N ASP A 259 -18.44 -8.29 24.41
CA ASP A 259 -19.31 -7.87 23.29
C ASP A 259 -20.81 -8.19 23.46
N ALA A 260 -21.22 -8.85 24.56
CA ALA A 260 -22.63 -9.02 24.90
C ALA A 260 -23.21 -7.85 25.69
N ASP A 261 -22.36 -7.04 26.33
CA ASP A 261 -22.73 -5.89 27.14
C ASP A 261 -22.77 -4.58 26.31
N PRO A 262 -23.80 -3.71 26.48
CA PRO A 262 -23.81 -2.35 25.93
C PRO A 262 -23.02 -1.28 26.72
N SER A 263 -22.44 -1.57 27.90
CA SER A 263 -21.68 -0.67 28.79
C SER A 263 -20.16 -0.63 28.45
N VAL A 264 -19.60 -1.74 27.96
CA VAL A 264 -18.18 -2.09 27.80
C VAL A 264 -17.26 -1.01 27.22
N ASP A 265 -16.12 -0.79 27.90
CA ASP A 265 -15.04 0.05 27.38
C ASP A 265 -14.17 -0.68 26.35
N LEU A 266 -14.51 -0.45 25.09
CA LEU A 266 -13.73 -0.86 23.94
C LEU A 266 -12.37 -0.12 23.80
N SER A 267 -11.89 0.66 24.78
CA SER A 267 -10.53 1.22 24.75
C SER A 267 -9.42 0.16 24.80
N GLY A 268 -9.70 -1.02 25.37
CA GLY A 268 -8.83 -2.20 25.35
C GLY A 268 -9.05 -3.14 24.15
N ALA A 269 -10.10 -2.91 23.34
CA ALA A 269 -10.53 -3.80 22.27
C ALA A 269 -9.56 -3.85 21.07
N ALA A 270 -9.64 -4.93 20.29
CA ALA A 270 -8.90 -5.05 19.05
C ALA A 270 -9.67 -4.38 17.90
N THR A 271 -8.99 -3.54 17.11
CA THR A 271 -9.51 -3.16 15.79
C THR A 271 -9.30 -4.31 14.83
N THR A 272 -10.36 -4.71 14.16
CA THR A 272 -10.40 -5.78 13.16
C THR A 272 -11.16 -5.27 11.93
N TYR A 273 -11.06 -5.99 10.82
CA TYR A 273 -11.47 -5.54 9.49
C TYR A 273 -12.10 -6.73 8.78
N ALA A 274 -13.20 -6.54 8.05
CA ALA A 274 -13.86 -7.63 7.34
C ALA A 274 -12.89 -8.26 6.32
N ASP A 275 -12.91 -9.60 6.25
CA ASP A 275 -12.24 -10.48 5.28
C ASP A 275 -13.35 -11.07 4.40
N GLY A 276 -13.72 -10.34 3.35
CA GLY A 276 -14.92 -10.56 2.55
C GLY A 276 -14.87 -11.84 1.71
N ASP A 277 -13.68 -12.22 1.25
CA ASP A 277 -13.46 -13.35 0.35
C ASP A 277 -12.83 -14.60 1.02
N GLY A 278 -12.14 -14.42 2.16
CA GLY A 278 -11.56 -15.48 2.99
C GLY A 278 -10.07 -15.76 2.79
N ASP A 279 -9.27 -14.83 2.31
CA ASP A 279 -7.82 -15.00 2.08
C ASP A 279 -6.93 -14.68 3.31
N GLY A 280 -7.41 -13.83 4.23
CA GLY A 280 -6.71 -13.41 5.45
C GLY A 280 -6.25 -11.94 5.52
N TYR A 281 -6.52 -11.15 4.48
CA TYR A 281 -6.46 -9.69 4.46
C TYR A 281 -7.88 -9.10 4.69
N GLY A 282 -8.06 -7.78 4.64
CA GLY A 282 -9.37 -7.17 4.89
C GLY A 282 -9.46 -5.64 4.73
N ASP A 283 -10.69 -5.15 4.54
CA ASP A 283 -11.03 -3.77 4.13
C ASP A 283 -10.62 -2.68 5.16
N ALA A 284 -9.67 -1.83 4.76
CA ALA A 284 -9.19 -0.69 5.54
C ALA A 284 -10.26 0.40 5.84
N ASP A 285 -11.28 0.55 4.99
CA ASP A 285 -12.34 1.56 5.14
C ASP A 285 -13.51 1.05 6.03
N ALA A 286 -13.53 -0.24 6.40
CA ALA A 286 -14.55 -0.88 7.26
C ALA A 286 -14.02 -1.47 8.59
N PRO A 287 -13.34 -0.69 9.46
CA PRO A 287 -12.86 -1.18 10.76
C PRO A 287 -14.00 -1.48 11.76
N THR A 288 -14.04 -2.71 12.25
CA THR A 288 -14.76 -3.13 13.45
C THR A 288 -13.91 -2.93 14.70
N LEU A 289 -14.52 -2.55 15.83
CA LEU A 289 -13.89 -2.54 17.15
C LEU A 289 -14.73 -3.42 18.09
N ALA A 290 -14.11 -4.48 18.63
CA ALA A 290 -14.77 -5.51 19.45
C ALA A 290 -13.75 -6.18 20.39
N CYS A 291 -14.21 -6.69 21.54
CA CYS A 291 -13.38 -7.44 22.47
C CYS A 291 -12.91 -8.77 21.84
N ALA A 292 -13.83 -9.49 21.18
CA ALA A 292 -13.54 -10.64 20.33
C ALA A 292 -13.74 -10.30 18.84
N ALA A 293 -12.76 -10.64 18.02
CA ALA A 293 -12.85 -10.50 16.57
C ALA A 293 -14.10 -11.23 16.01
N PRO A 294 -14.98 -10.56 15.25
CA PRO A 294 -16.14 -11.22 14.65
C PRO A 294 -15.77 -12.35 13.69
N ALA A 295 -16.71 -13.26 13.46
CA ALA A 295 -16.49 -14.44 12.61
C ALA A 295 -16.53 -14.06 11.12
N GLY A 296 -15.37 -13.66 10.59
CA GLY A 296 -15.22 -13.06 9.27
C GLY A 296 -14.37 -11.79 9.27
N ASP A 297 -13.80 -11.39 10.42
CA ASP A 297 -12.90 -10.25 10.53
C ASP A 297 -11.47 -10.69 10.86
N VAL A 298 -10.48 -9.99 10.31
CA VAL A 298 -9.04 -10.20 10.54
C VAL A 298 -8.38 -8.96 11.17
N ALA A 299 -7.14 -9.11 11.61
CA ALA A 299 -6.35 -8.03 12.22
C ALA A 299 -5.43 -7.28 11.23
N ASN A 300 -5.43 -7.65 9.94
CA ASN A 300 -4.61 -7.02 8.91
C ASN A 300 -5.50 -6.25 7.94
N ASN A 301 -5.19 -4.97 7.71
CA ASN A 301 -6.08 -4.02 7.03
C ASN A 301 -5.48 -3.48 5.73
N THR A 302 -4.74 -4.32 5.03
CA THR A 302 -3.92 -3.92 3.87
C THR A 302 -4.46 -4.46 2.56
N ASP A 303 -5.75 -4.79 2.52
CA ASP A 303 -6.44 -5.18 1.30
C ASP A 303 -6.72 -3.97 0.40
N CYS A 304 -6.95 -4.22 -0.89
CA CYS A 304 -7.39 -3.22 -1.85
C CYS A 304 -8.59 -3.64 -2.73
N ASP A 305 -9.06 -4.90 -2.69
CA ASP A 305 -10.34 -5.34 -3.27
C ASP A 305 -10.91 -6.59 -2.55
N ASP A 306 -11.54 -6.38 -1.37
CA ASP A 306 -12.17 -7.35 -0.44
C ASP A 306 -13.26 -8.29 -1.06
N ASP A 307 -13.47 -8.22 -2.38
CA ASP A 307 -14.34 -9.11 -3.18
C ASP A 307 -13.53 -10.15 -4.03
N ASP A 308 -12.17 -10.09 -4.13
CA ASP A 308 -11.34 -11.04 -4.93
C ASP A 308 -9.97 -11.45 -4.34
N THR A 309 -9.89 -12.71 -3.88
CA THR A 309 -8.75 -13.46 -3.28
C THR A 309 -7.40 -13.43 -4.03
N ALA A 310 -7.32 -12.76 -5.18
CA ALA A 310 -6.11 -12.57 -5.97
C ALA A 310 -5.47 -11.18 -5.80
N VAL A 311 -6.13 -10.26 -5.07
CA VAL A 311 -5.78 -8.83 -4.97
C VAL A 311 -5.44 -8.48 -3.50
N ASN A 312 -4.21 -8.75 -3.07
CA ASN A 312 -3.74 -8.50 -1.69
C ASN A 312 -2.19 -8.49 -1.59
N PRO A 313 -1.58 -7.89 -0.54
CA PRO A 313 -0.12 -7.88 -0.32
C PRO A 313 0.57 -9.24 -0.06
N GLY A 314 -0.11 -10.36 -0.26
CA GLY A 314 0.46 -11.71 -0.33
C GLY A 314 0.50 -12.31 -1.74
N ALA A 315 -0.11 -11.63 -2.72
CA ALA A 315 -0.26 -12.05 -4.10
C ALA A 315 1.04 -11.87 -4.92
N THR A 316 0.90 -11.76 -6.24
CA THR A 316 2.01 -11.49 -7.17
C THR A 316 1.41 -10.80 -8.39
N GLU A 317 1.92 -9.61 -8.70
CA GLU A 317 1.46 -8.80 -9.83
C GLU A 317 1.54 -9.56 -11.17
N ILE A 318 0.47 -9.44 -11.96
CA ILE A 318 0.33 -10.04 -13.29
C ILE A 318 -0.26 -9.04 -14.28
N CYS A 319 -0.09 -9.29 -15.58
CA CYS A 319 -0.65 -8.43 -16.63
C CYS A 319 -2.19 -8.55 -16.75
N ASP A 320 -2.95 -7.94 -15.85
CA ASP A 320 -4.41 -7.83 -15.92
C ASP A 320 -4.99 -6.41 -15.67
N ALA A 321 -4.13 -5.41 -15.44
CA ALA A 321 -4.47 -4.01 -15.15
C ALA A 321 -5.23 -3.76 -13.83
N LEU A 322 -5.02 -4.62 -12.83
CA LEU A 322 -5.28 -4.36 -11.41
C LEU A 322 -3.95 -4.06 -10.67
N ASP A 323 -4.01 -3.72 -9.39
CA ASP A 323 -2.87 -3.61 -8.47
C ASP A 323 -2.94 -4.87 -7.58
N ASN A 324 -2.39 -6.00 -8.03
CA ASN A 324 -2.67 -7.29 -7.40
C ASN A 324 -1.98 -7.43 -6.02
N ASP A 325 -0.84 -6.79 -5.78
CA ASP A 325 -0.15 -6.84 -4.48
C ASP A 325 -0.33 -5.58 -3.59
N CYS A 326 -1.20 -4.66 -4.00
CA CYS A 326 -1.61 -3.45 -3.30
C CYS A 326 -0.43 -2.53 -2.89
N ASP A 327 0.68 -2.55 -3.64
CA ASP A 327 1.85 -1.67 -3.49
C ASP A 327 1.57 -0.23 -3.97
N GLY A 328 0.64 -0.08 -4.93
CA GLY A 328 0.32 1.18 -5.60
C GLY A 328 0.96 1.35 -6.98
N ALA A 329 1.67 0.33 -7.48
CA ALA A 329 2.05 0.15 -8.87
C ALA A 329 1.05 -0.75 -9.62
N ILE A 330 1.10 -0.77 -10.95
CA ILE A 330 0.23 -1.58 -11.83
C ILE A 330 1.02 -2.00 -13.07
N ASP A 331 0.86 -3.25 -13.51
CA ASP A 331 1.43 -3.81 -14.75
C ASP A 331 2.94 -3.44 -14.91
N ASP A 332 3.30 -2.77 -16.01
CA ASP A 332 4.67 -2.41 -16.40
C ASP A 332 5.33 -1.31 -15.52
N ASP A 333 4.58 -0.64 -14.64
CA ASP A 333 5.14 0.31 -13.65
C ASP A 333 5.59 -0.39 -12.35
N ASP A 334 5.23 -1.66 -12.13
CA ASP A 334 5.68 -2.48 -10.99
C ASP A 334 7.04 -3.18 -11.24
N ALA A 335 7.78 -3.43 -10.15
CA ALA A 335 9.02 -4.18 -10.09
C ALA A 335 8.88 -5.63 -9.55
N SER A 336 7.69 -6.05 -9.08
CA SER A 336 7.39 -7.43 -8.66
C SER A 336 6.90 -8.32 -9.83
N LEU A 337 6.12 -7.74 -10.76
CA LEU A 337 5.47 -8.30 -11.95
C LEU A 337 6.01 -9.65 -12.44
N ASP A 338 5.15 -10.68 -12.44
CA ASP A 338 5.44 -11.94 -13.12
C ASP A 338 5.33 -11.80 -14.64
N LEU A 339 6.46 -11.47 -15.23
CA LEU A 339 6.73 -11.47 -16.68
C LEU A 339 6.44 -12.83 -17.37
N SER A 340 6.03 -13.89 -16.66
CA SER A 340 5.45 -15.09 -17.29
C SER A 340 4.03 -14.87 -17.86
N THR A 341 3.34 -13.80 -17.43
CA THR A 341 2.03 -13.38 -17.97
C THR A 341 2.12 -12.34 -19.09
N ALA A 342 3.26 -11.66 -19.22
CA ALA A 342 3.53 -10.61 -20.21
C ALA A 342 3.62 -11.11 -21.67
N GLU A 343 3.25 -10.24 -22.63
CA GLU A 343 3.43 -10.50 -24.06
C GLU A 343 4.84 -10.12 -24.51
N THR A 344 5.36 -10.79 -25.54
CA THR A 344 6.68 -10.48 -26.12
C THR A 344 6.53 -9.50 -27.28
N PHE A 345 7.09 -8.31 -27.08
CA PHE A 345 7.24 -7.30 -28.12
C PHE A 345 8.70 -7.24 -28.60
N TYR A 346 8.90 -6.72 -29.80
CA TYR A 346 10.19 -6.58 -30.46
C TYR A 346 10.35 -5.12 -30.85
N VAL A 347 11.45 -4.49 -30.47
CA VAL A 347 11.76 -3.11 -30.89
C VAL A 347 11.67 -3.00 -32.41
N ASP A 348 11.09 -1.90 -32.86
CA ASP A 348 10.89 -1.46 -34.25
C ASP A 348 11.67 -0.13 -34.37
N GLY A 349 12.93 -0.25 -34.79
CA GLY A 349 13.95 0.81 -34.67
C GLY A 349 13.85 1.92 -35.71
N ASP A 350 13.24 1.64 -36.87
CA ASP A 350 13.09 2.56 -38.00
C ASP A 350 11.64 2.93 -38.35
N LEU A 351 10.66 2.21 -37.77
CA LEU A 351 9.20 2.44 -37.85
C LEU A 351 8.54 1.95 -39.15
N ASP A 352 9.00 0.83 -39.71
CA ASP A 352 8.33 0.09 -40.80
C ASP A 352 7.13 -0.78 -40.32
N GLY A 353 7.19 -1.32 -39.09
CA GLY A 353 6.16 -2.16 -38.48
C GLY A 353 6.52 -3.64 -38.26
N TYR A 354 7.74 -4.06 -38.60
CA TYR A 354 8.40 -5.26 -38.10
C TYR A 354 9.44 -4.88 -37.04
N GLY A 355 9.95 -5.87 -36.30
CA GLY A 355 10.98 -5.63 -35.29
C GLY A 355 11.91 -6.82 -35.15
N ALA A 356 13.18 -6.57 -34.86
CA ALA A 356 14.18 -7.63 -34.83
C ALA A 356 14.04 -8.55 -33.61
N ALA A 357 14.21 -9.85 -33.81
CA ALA A 357 14.23 -10.86 -32.73
C ALA A 357 15.30 -10.62 -31.65
N ALA A 358 16.30 -9.76 -31.91
CA ALA A 358 17.32 -9.34 -30.95
C ALA A 358 16.83 -8.24 -29.99
N GLY A 359 15.79 -7.48 -30.35
CA GLY A 359 15.17 -6.41 -29.58
C GLY A 359 13.97 -6.87 -28.73
N ALA A 360 13.92 -8.14 -28.35
CA ALA A 360 12.80 -8.72 -27.61
C ALA A 360 12.68 -8.17 -26.17
N VAL A 361 11.48 -7.70 -25.81
CA VAL A 361 11.08 -7.16 -24.51
C VAL A 361 9.78 -7.85 -24.07
N LEU A 362 9.64 -8.12 -22.78
CA LEU A 362 8.36 -8.55 -22.18
C LEU A 362 7.70 -7.32 -21.55
N ALA A 363 6.41 -7.13 -21.82
CA ALA A 363 5.60 -6.05 -21.24
C ALA A 363 4.11 -6.45 -21.21
N CYS A 364 3.29 -5.72 -20.44
CA CYS A 364 1.83 -5.87 -20.40
C CYS A 364 1.16 -5.00 -21.49
N GLU A 365 1.53 -3.73 -21.64
CA GLU A 365 1.14 -2.88 -22.79
C GLU A 365 2.26 -2.82 -23.84
N GLN A 366 1.89 -2.75 -25.13
CA GLN A 366 2.82 -2.63 -26.26
C GLN A 366 3.72 -1.38 -26.11
N PRO A 367 5.05 -1.52 -25.94
CA PRO A 367 5.94 -0.38 -25.78
C PRO A 367 5.96 0.51 -27.03
N SER A 368 6.04 1.83 -26.83
CA SER A 368 6.11 2.81 -27.92
C SER A 368 7.39 2.65 -28.75
N GLY A 369 7.27 2.12 -29.97
CA GLY A 369 8.42 1.76 -30.82
C GLY A 369 8.80 0.28 -30.71
N ALA A 370 7.83 -0.58 -30.39
CA ALA A 370 7.94 -2.02 -30.47
C ALA A 370 6.65 -2.61 -31.08
N VAL A 371 6.73 -3.82 -31.64
CA VAL A 371 5.66 -4.56 -32.34
C VAL A 371 5.66 -6.04 -31.93
N VAL A 372 4.60 -6.79 -32.28
CA VAL A 372 4.50 -8.24 -31.99
C VAL A 372 5.21 -9.14 -33.03
N THR A 373 5.81 -8.53 -34.05
CA THR A 373 6.41 -9.18 -35.23
C THR A 373 7.92 -9.26 -35.11
N SER A 374 8.48 -10.46 -34.92
CA SER A 374 9.91 -10.69 -34.61
C SER A 374 10.82 -10.92 -35.84
N THR A 375 10.36 -10.50 -37.01
CA THR A 375 10.79 -11.09 -38.30
C THR A 375 11.65 -10.18 -39.17
N ASP A 376 11.99 -9.00 -38.67
CA ASP A 376 12.97 -8.11 -39.30
C ASP A 376 14.42 -8.62 -39.05
N CYS A 377 15.30 -8.33 -40.01
CA CYS A 377 16.69 -8.72 -40.07
C CYS A 377 17.70 -7.54 -40.01
N ASP A 378 17.30 -6.28 -40.22
CA ASP A 378 18.10 -5.08 -39.85
C ASP A 378 17.22 -3.88 -39.42
N ASP A 379 16.91 -3.86 -38.12
CA ASP A 379 16.22 -2.87 -37.24
C ASP A 379 16.73 -1.41 -37.30
N GLY A 380 17.41 -1.03 -38.39
CA GLY A 380 17.94 0.29 -38.68
C GLY A 380 17.69 0.80 -40.10
N ASP A 381 17.08 0.02 -41.01
CA ASP A 381 16.69 0.48 -42.34
C ASP A 381 15.33 -0.08 -42.80
N ALA A 382 14.32 0.79 -42.77
CA ALA A 382 12.92 0.57 -43.19
C ALA A 382 12.72 0.25 -44.69
N SER A 383 13.74 -0.22 -45.39
CA SER A 383 13.65 -0.90 -46.68
C SER A 383 13.97 -2.40 -46.65
N VAL A 384 14.49 -2.91 -45.53
CA VAL A 384 14.75 -4.34 -45.25
C VAL A 384 13.70 -4.85 -44.26
N SER A 385 12.73 -5.65 -44.73
CA SER A 385 11.73 -6.33 -43.88
C SER A 385 10.91 -7.37 -44.66
N PRO A 386 10.17 -8.29 -44.02
CA PRO A 386 9.33 -9.29 -44.69
C PRO A 386 8.15 -8.79 -45.55
N ALA A 387 8.06 -7.49 -45.82
CA ALA A 387 7.16 -6.91 -46.83
C ALA A 387 7.89 -6.03 -47.87
N ALA A 388 9.22 -6.05 -47.87
CA ALA A 388 10.09 -5.41 -48.86
C ALA A 388 10.00 -6.11 -50.23
N THR A 389 10.96 -5.82 -51.10
CA THR A 389 11.11 -6.47 -52.41
C THR A 389 12.57 -6.37 -52.83
N GLU A 390 13.25 -7.52 -52.86
CA GLU A 390 14.66 -7.70 -53.21
C GLU A 390 15.21 -6.71 -54.23
N THR A 391 16.38 -6.17 -53.92
CA THR A 391 17.18 -5.29 -54.75
C THR A 391 18.61 -5.83 -54.92
N CYS A 392 19.24 -5.48 -56.05
CA CYS A 392 20.49 -6.13 -56.47
C CYS A 392 21.76 -5.51 -55.84
N ASP A 393 21.89 -5.51 -54.52
CA ASP A 393 23.12 -5.09 -53.83
C ASP A 393 23.77 -6.17 -52.92
N GLY A 394 23.06 -7.27 -52.65
CA GLY A 394 23.55 -8.43 -51.91
C GLY A 394 23.26 -8.41 -50.40
N GLU A 395 22.31 -7.59 -49.98
CA GLU A 395 21.64 -7.68 -48.67
C GLU A 395 20.37 -8.58 -48.80
N ASP A 396 19.68 -8.91 -47.71
CA ASP A 396 18.56 -9.90 -47.61
C ASP A 396 17.29 -9.07 -47.33
N ASP A 397 16.75 -8.40 -48.35
CA ASP A 397 15.74 -7.33 -48.17
C ASP A 397 14.43 -7.88 -47.61
N ASP A 398 13.99 -9.08 -48.04
CA ASP A 398 12.72 -9.70 -47.58
C ASP A 398 12.85 -10.66 -46.38
N CYS A 399 14.06 -10.82 -45.84
CA CYS A 399 14.40 -11.64 -44.66
C CYS A 399 14.02 -13.14 -44.77
N ASP A 400 13.87 -13.71 -45.97
CA ASP A 400 13.71 -15.17 -46.23
C ASP A 400 14.93 -15.99 -45.76
N GLY A 401 16.12 -15.39 -45.71
CA GLY A 401 17.40 -16.05 -45.42
C GLY A 401 18.21 -16.41 -46.68
N VAL A 402 17.86 -15.79 -47.81
CA VAL A 402 18.58 -15.79 -49.09
C VAL A 402 18.75 -14.31 -49.50
N ALA A 403 19.53 -14.03 -50.54
CA ALA A 403 19.74 -12.67 -51.04
C ALA A 403 19.79 -12.69 -52.57
N ASP A 404 19.33 -11.60 -53.20
CA ASP A 404 19.23 -11.40 -54.65
C ASP A 404 18.29 -12.41 -55.38
N GLU A 405 17.41 -13.17 -54.71
CA GLU A 405 16.68 -14.30 -55.34
C GLU A 405 15.29 -14.01 -55.91
N ASP A 406 14.65 -12.86 -55.64
CA ASP A 406 13.38 -12.53 -56.29
C ASP A 406 13.57 -12.55 -57.82
N ALA A 407 12.71 -13.37 -58.43
CA ALA A 407 12.44 -13.37 -59.84
C ALA A 407 12.34 -11.95 -60.42
N ALA A 408 11.74 -10.98 -59.72
CA ALA A 408 11.49 -9.63 -60.22
C ALA A 408 12.73 -8.79 -60.55
N VAL A 409 13.88 -9.02 -59.92
CA VAL A 409 15.13 -8.27 -60.16
C VAL A 409 16.21 -9.04 -60.91
N LEU A 410 16.03 -10.36 -61.06
CA LEU A 410 16.94 -11.23 -61.82
C LEU A 410 17.35 -10.62 -63.18
N GLY A 411 18.66 -10.36 -63.32
CA GLY A 411 19.32 -9.81 -64.50
C GLY A 411 19.34 -8.29 -64.66
N GLU A 412 18.78 -7.49 -63.75
CA GLU A 412 18.85 -6.02 -63.83
C GLU A 412 20.27 -5.46 -63.58
N ASP A 413 21.03 -6.06 -62.66
CA ASP A 413 22.44 -5.71 -62.38
C ASP A 413 23.37 -6.94 -62.42
N ALA A 414 24.67 -6.68 -62.42
CA ALA A 414 25.75 -7.65 -62.35
C ALA A 414 25.82 -8.45 -61.04
N ALA A 415 25.19 -8.01 -59.95
CA ALA A 415 24.93 -8.81 -58.75
C ALA A 415 23.96 -9.97 -59.05
N CYS A 416 22.69 -9.66 -59.33
CA CYS A 416 21.62 -10.57 -59.78
C CYS A 416 21.83 -11.23 -61.17
N ALA A 417 23.07 -11.48 -61.61
CA ALA A 417 23.39 -11.80 -62.99
C ALA A 417 22.95 -13.22 -63.42
N ALA A 418 21.80 -13.28 -64.11
CA ALA A 418 21.12 -14.51 -64.52
C ALA A 418 21.98 -15.48 -65.35
N SER A 419 21.61 -16.77 -65.39
CA SER A 419 22.33 -17.76 -66.20
C SER A 419 22.11 -17.62 -67.72
N SER A 420 21.01 -16.99 -68.14
CA SER A 420 20.69 -16.67 -69.55
C SER A 420 19.49 -15.73 -69.62
N CYS A 421 19.26 -15.07 -70.76
CA CYS A 421 18.00 -14.33 -71.00
C CYS A 421 16.75 -15.23 -70.88
N ALA A 422 16.88 -16.54 -71.11
CA ALA A 422 15.80 -17.50 -70.96
C ALA A 422 15.44 -17.74 -69.48
N ALA A 423 16.41 -17.66 -68.56
CA ALA A 423 16.17 -17.68 -67.12
C ALA A 423 15.46 -16.40 -66.66
N ILE A 424 15.90 -15.23 -67.16
CA ILE A 424 15.23 -13.94 -66.88
C ILE A 424 13.76 -13.99 -67.33
N LEU A 425 13.46 -14.43 -68.56
CA LEU A 425 12.06 -14.51 -69.01
C LEU A 425 11.23 -15.57 -68.26
N ALA A 426 11.85 -16.65 -67.79
CA ALA A 426 11.17 -17.67 -67.00
C ALA A 426 10.78 -17.15 -65.59
N ALA A 427 11.64 -16.33 -64.99
CA ALA A 427 11.38 -15.59 -63.75
C ALA A 427 10.39 -14.43 -63.98
N ARG A 428 10.56 -13.69 -65.08
CA ARG A 428 9.89 -12.42 -65.39
C ARG A 428 9.18 -12.50 -66.75
N PRO A 429 8.00 -13.14 -66.85
CA PRO A 429 7.27 -13.29 -68.12
C PRO A 429 6.86 -11.98 -68.82
N SER A 430 7.06 -10.83 -68.18
CA SER A 430 6.80 -9.49 -68.70
C SER A 430 8.06 -8.61 -68.85
N ALA A 431 9.26 -9.19 -68.76
CA ALA A 431 10.51 -8.48 -69.01
C ALA A 431 10.51 -7.86 -70.44
N PRO A 432 10.90 -6.59 -70.62
CA PRO A 432 11.01 -5.97 -71.95
C PRO A 432 12.24 -6.46 -72.73
N ASP A 433 12.24 -6.25 -74.04
CA ASP A 433 13.46 -6.36 -74.85
C ASP A 433 14.47 -5.30 -74.36
N GLY A 434 15.73 -5.69 -74.09
CA GLY A 434 16.65 -4.82 -73.35
C GLY A 434 18.07 -5.34 -73.26
N VAL A 435 18.85 -4.76 -72.34
CA VAL A 435 20.19 -5.23 -71.96
C VAL A 435 20.13 -5.65 -70.50
N TYR A 436 20.63 -6.85 -70.20
CA TYR A 436 20.59 -7.48 -68.89
C TYR A 436 21.94 -8.10 -68.57
N SER A 437 22.32 -8.14 -67.30
CA SER A 437 23.56 -8.78 -66.88
C SER A 437 23.36 -10.30 -66.75
N VAL A 438 24.24 -11.06 -67.41
CA VAL A 438 24.17 -12.52 -67.52
C VAL A 438 25.53 -13.14 -67.21
N THR A 439 25.55 -14.18 -66.36
CA THR A 439 26.76 -14.91 -65.98
C THR A 439 27.09 -16.00 -66.99
N VAL A 440 28.08 -15.74 -67.86
CA VAL A 440 28.50 -16.66 -68.93
C VAL A 440 29.90 -17.21 -68.64
N SER A 441 30.06 -18.54 -68.64
CA SER A 441 31.30 -19.22 -68.22
C SER A 441 31.83 -18.85 -66.82
N GLY A 442 30.99 -18.31 -65.92
CA GLY A 442 31.42 -17.75 -64.64
C GLY A 442 32.00 -16.33 -64.74
N VAL A 443 31.66 -15.59 -65.80
CA VAL A 443 31.96 -14.17 -65.99
C VAL A 443 30.66 -13.43 -66.29
N THR A 444 30.25 -12.52 -65.41
CA THR A 444 29.12 -11.62 -65.64
C THR A 444 29.39 -10.66 -66.79
N ARG A 445 28.38 -10.46 -67.65
CA ARG A 445 28.45 -9.60 -68.85
C ARG A 445 27.08 -9.03 -69.20
N ASP A 446 27.06 -7.81 -69.73
CA ASP A 446 25.84 -7.22 -70.26
C ASP A 446 25.52 -7.82 -71.64
N MET A 447 24.42 -8.57 -71.69
CA MET A 447 23.89 -9.22 -72.88
C MET A 447 22.64 -8.48 -73.35
N VAL A 448 22.46 -8.36 -74.66
CA VAL A 448 21.16 -7.95 -75.21
C VAL A 448 20.22 -9.16 -75.14
N CYS A 449 19.01 -8.94 -74.62
CA CYS A 449 17.95 -9.94 -74.55
C CYS A 449 16.73 -9.51 -75.39
N ASP A 450 16.23 -10.41 -76.23
CA ASP A 450 14.90 -10.32 -76.84
C ASP A 450 13.96 -11.22 -76.04
N MET A 451 12.97 -10.58 -75.41
CA MET A 451 12.01 -11.17 -74.48
C MET A 451 10.62 -11.32 -75.12
N THR A 452 10.35 -10.66 -76.25
CA THR A 452 9.00 -10.60 -76.85
C THR A 452 8.84 -11.44 -78.13
N ASN A 453 9.88 -11.60 -78.96
CA ASN A 453 9.76 -12.28 -80.25
C ASN A 453 9.93 -13.80 -80.12
N ASP A 454 9.13 -14.56 -80.87
CA ASP A 454 9.22 -16.02 -81.00
C ASP A 454 9.28 -16.77 -79.63
N GLY A 455 8.55 -16.25 -78.64
CA GLY A 455 8.47 -16.78 -77.29
C GLY A 455 9.62 -16.37 -76.36
N GLY A 456 10.46 -15.41 -76.78
CA GLY A 456 11.41 -14.64 -75.99
C GLY A 456 12.57 -15.39 -75.32
N GLY A 457 13.30 -14.71 -74.45
CA GLY A 457 14.41 -15.26 -73.68
C GLY A 457 15.69 -15.48 -74.50
N TRP A 458 15.80 -14.80 -75.64
CA TRP A 458 16.91 -14.94 -76.56
C TRP A 458 18.08 -14.05 -76.13
N THR A 459 19.27 -14.64 -76.00
CA THR A 459 20.54 -13.95 -75.68
C THR A 459 21.32 -13.66 -76.96
N LEU A 460 21.69 -12.40 -77.22
CA LEU A 460 22.54 -12.04 -78.36
C LEU A 460 23.95 -12.61 -78.16
N VAL A 461 24.46 -13.38 -79.14
CA VAL A 461 25.80 -13.99 -79.09
C VAL A 461 26.76 -13.49 -80.18
N ALA A 462 26.24 -12.86 -81.24
CA ALA A 462 27.05 -12.13 -82.23
C ALA A 462 26.25 -11.03 -82.94
N ASN A 463 26.92 -9.94 -83.32
CA ASN A 463 26.36 -8.84 -84.13
C ASN A 463 27.37 -8.41 -85.21
N PHE A 464 26.92 -8.30 -86.46
CA PHE A 464 27.72 -8.00 -87.64
C PHE A 464 27.25 -6.67 -88.27
N VAL A 465 28.02 -5.60 -88.07
CA VAL A 465 27.64 -4.24 -88.48
C VAL A 465 28.31 -3.86 -89.81
N TRP A 466 27.55 -3.34 -90.77
CA TRP A 466 28.08 -2.98 -92.09
C TRP A 466 28.98 -1.71 -92.09
N PRO A 467 29.85 -1.52 -93.11
CA PRO A 467 30.80 -0.40 -93.15
C PRO A 467 30.12 0.98 -93.18
N GLY A 468 30.11 1.66 -92.04
CA GLY A 468 29.63 3.04 -91.90
C GLY A 468 28.64 3.28 -90.75
N SER A 469 28.07 2.24 -90.15
CA SER A 469 27.28 2.36 -88.92
C SER A 469 28.18 2.39 -87.67
N THR A 470 27.67 2.96 -86.58
CA THR A 470 28.37 3.13 -85.29
C THR A 470 27.59 2.56 -84.10
N ALA A 471 26.51 1.81 -84.34
CA ALA A 471 25.76 1.10 -83.31
C ALA A 471 26.44 -0.24 -82.98
N GLY A 472 27.34 -0.24 -82.00
CA GLY A 472 27.93 -1.46 -81.43
C GLY A 472 27.58 -1.57 -79.94
N VAL A 473 27.32 -2.79 -79.47
CA VAL A 473 27.03 -3.05 -78.05
C VAL A 473 28.28 -2.73 -77.21
N PRO A 474 28.18 -1.85 -76.18
CA PRO A 474 29.32 -1.53 -75.31
C PRO A 474 29.90 -2.76 -74.59
N GLY A 475 31.15 -2.67 -74.14
CA GLY A 475 31.82 -3.73 -73.35
C GLY A 475 32.29 -4.97 -74.13
N TRP A 476 31.73 -5.24 -75.32
CA TRP A 476 32.08 -6.42 -76.11
C TRP A 476 33.49 -6.32 -76.73
N THR A 477 34.42 -7.12 -76.23
CA THR A 477 35.74 -7.29 -76.86
C THR A 477 35.66 -8.19 -78.08
N SER A 478 36.39 -7.86 -79.14
CA SER A 478 36.39 -8.62 -80.39
C SER A 478 37.11 -9.96 -80.23
N GLY A 479 36.33 -11.03 -80.02
CA GLY A 479 36.79 -12.41 -80.17
C GLY A 479 37.42 -12.64 -81.55
N ALA A 480 38.33 -13.62 -81.63
CA ALA A 480 39.12 -13.86 -82.84
C ALA A 480 38.24 -14.09 -84.07
N ALA A 481 38.46 -13.27 -85.12
CA ALA A 481 37.58 -13.20 -86.29
C ALA A 481 37.37 -14.56 -86.99
N VAL A 482 36.11 -14.89 -87.25
CA VAL A 482 35.72 -16.16 -87.88
C VAL A 482 35.89 -16.06 -89.40
N GLY A 483 37.03 -16.56 -89.89
CA GLY A 483 37.33 -16.65 -91.32
C GLY A 483 38.05 -15.42 -91.88
N SER A 484 39.09 -15.65 -92.68
CA SER A 484 39.93 -14.59 -93.22
C SER A 484 40.03 -14.65 -94.75
N THR A 485 39.30 -13.81 -95.50
CA THR A 485 39.72 -13.36 -96.85
C THR A 485 39.02 -12.11 -97.45
N THR A 486 38.65 -11.09 -96.67
CA THR A 486 38.35 -9.75 -97.21
C THR A 486 39.10 -8.66 -96.44
N SER A 487 39.29 -7.49 -97.06
CA SER A 487 40.08 -6.37 -96.52
C SER A 487 39.23 -5.18 -96.08
N ASP A 488 37.98 -5.43 -95.69
CA ASP A 488 37.10 -4.46 -95.07
C ASP A 488 36.52 -5.13 -93.82
N LEU A 489 36.78 -4.54 -92.65
CA LEU A 489 36.58 -5.15 -91.33
C LEU A 489 35.72 -4.23 -90.46
N SER A 490 34.51 -3.94 -90.94
CA SER A 490 33.50 -3.24 -90.14
C SER A 490 33.00 -4.14 -89.01
N GLN A 491 33.50 -3.85 -87.80
CA GLN A 491 32.87 -4.13 -86.50
C GLN A 491 31.94 -5.37 -86.45
N THR A 492 32.56 -6.55 -86.34
CA THR A 492 31.88 -7.81 -86.03
C THR A 492 32.18 -8.20 -84.59
N PHE A 493 31.16 -8.29 -83.75
CA PHE A 493 31.26 -8.66 -82.34
C PHE A 493 30.71 -10.07 -82.14
N LYS A 494 31.39 -10.89 -81.35
CA LYS A 494 31.03 -12.29 -81.09
C LYS A 494 31.58 -12.69 -79.72
N LEU A 495 30.76 -13.36 -78.90
CA LEU A 495 31.24 -14.05 -77.69
C LEU A 495 32.25 -15.15 -78.05
N SER A 496 33.04 -15.59 -77.07
CA SER A 496 34.00 -16.66 -77.31
C SER A 496 33.27 -17.99 -77.57
N ASP A 497 33.93 -18.89 -78.31
CA ASP A 497 33.41 -20.24 -78.56
C ASP A 497 33.11 -21.01 -77.25
N ALA A 498 33.81 -20.70 -76.15
CA ALA A 498 33.55 -21.29 -74.85
C ALA A 498 32.27 -20.69 -74.21
N ASP A 499 32.11 -19.38 -74.28
CA ASP A 499 30.97 -18.65 -73.72
C ASP A 499 29.64 -19.07 -74.38
N ILE A 500 29.64 -19.18 -75.72
CA ILE A 500 28.47 -19.63 -76.50
C ILE A 500 28.10 -21.08 -76.15
N ASN A 501 29.09 -21.95 -75.88
CA ASN A 501 28.87 -23.33 -75.43
C ASN A 501 28.42 -23.45 -73.96
N THR A 502 28.40 -22.36 -73.17
CA THR A 502 27.78 -22.34 -71.83
C THR A 502 26.35 -21.78 -71.85
N LEU A 503 26.04 -20.88 -72.79
CA LEU A 503 24.67 -20.41 -73.05
C LEU A 503 23.81 -21.43 -73.81
N SER A 504 24.41 -22.28 -74.66
CA SER A 504 23.66 -23.22 -75.50
C SER A 504 24.16 -24.65 -75.38
N THR A 505 23.22 -25.59 -75.22
CA THR A 505 23.51 -27.04 -75.20
C THR A 505 23.52 -27.67 -76.61
N SER A 506 22.95 -27.00 -77.61
CA SER A 506 22.74 -27.53 -78.97
C SER A 506 23.74 -26.98 -79.97
N HIS A 507 24.60 -27.87 -80.49
CA HIS A 507 25.72 -27.50 -81.35
C HIS A 507 25.31 -27.40 -82.82
N TYR A 508 24.75 -26.25 -83.20
CA TYR A 508 24.67 -25.82 -84.59
C TYR A 508 25.99 -25.28 -85.10
N ARG A 509 25.91 -24.63 -86.27
CA ARG A 509 27.01 -24.49 -87.22
C ARG A 509 26.85 -23.16 -88.01
N ALA A 510 27.78 -22.71 -88.87
CA ALA A 510 27.61 -21.49 -89.70
C ALA A 510 28.37 -21.57 -91.05
N TRP A 511 27.77 -21.18 -92.20
CA TRP A 511 28.35 -20.98 -93.56
C TRP A 511 27.30 -20.26 -94.46
N GLY A 512 27.71 -19.58 -95.53
CA GLY A 512 26.78 -18.87 -96.44
C GLY A 512 27.45 -18.17 -97.65
N THR A 513 26.65 -17.78 -98.65
CA THR A 513 27.12 -17.06 -99.85
C THR A 513 26.12 -15.99 -100.32
N ALA A 514 26.53 -14.72 -100.36
CA ALA A 514 25.71 -13.62 -100.85
C ALA A 514 25.95 -13.34 -102.35
N THR A 515 24.88 -13.15 -103.13
CA THR A 515 24.96 -12.76 -104.55
C THR A 515 24.26 -11.41 -104.76
N MET A 516 25.00 -10.40 -105.22
CA MET A 516 24.42 -9.09 -105.55
C MET A 516 23.67 -9.14 -106.88
N CYS A 517 22.47 -8.57 -106.94
CA CYS A 517 21.73 -8.32 -108.18
C CYS A 517 21.15 -6.89 -108.15
N THR A 518 21.38 -6.12 -109.20
CA THR A 518 21.12 -4.67 -109.21
C THR A 518 19.68 -4.27 -109.58
N THR A 519 18.81 -5.22 -109.92
CA THR A 519 17.36 -5.00 -110.10
C THR A 519 16.53 -6.25 -109.78
N GLY A 520 15.80 -6.23 -108.66
CA GLY A 520 14.64 -7.10 -108.38
C GLY A 520 14.95 -8.47 -107.74
N ALA A 521 14.46 -8.64 -106.51
CA ALA A 521 14.42 -9.89 -105.73
C ALA A 521 15.76 -10.63 -105.53
N CYS A 522 16.31 -10.53 -104.32
CA CYS A 522 17.41 -11.38 -103.86
C CYS A 522 16.86 -12.64 -103.17
N THR A 523 17.52 -13.78 -103.39
CA THR A 523 17.34 -15.01 -102.60
C THR A 523 18.65 -15.31 -101.87
N VAL A 524 18.55 -15.79 -100.63
CA VAL A 524 19.70 -16.16 -99.81
C VAL A 524 19.50 -17.59 -99.34
N ASP A 525 20.44 -18.48 -99.68
CA ASP A 525 20.53 -19.83 -99.12
C ASP A 525 21.58 -19.83 -98.01
N ILE A 526 21.22 -20.38 -96.84
CA ILE A 526 22.05 -20.40 -95.62
C ILE A 526 22.16 -21.85 -95.13
N THR A 527 23.36 -22.33 -94.81
CA THR A 527 23.56 -23.69 -94.24
C THR A 527 24.85 -23.76 -93.43
N LEU A 528 24.82 -24.48 -92.31
CA LEU A 528 25.61 -24.20 -91.11
C LEU A 528 26.83 -25.17 -90.92
N TYR A 529 28.09 -24.68 -90.89
CA TYR A 529 29.47 -25.30 -90.70
C TYR A 529 30.40 -25.24 -89.39
N TRP A 530 30.05 -24.81 -88.15
CA TRP A 530 30.98 -24.59 -86.95
C TRP A 530 31.94 -25.76 -86.53
N SER A 531 32.91 -25.41 -85.64
CA SER A 531 33.72 -26.21 -84.67
C SER A 531 35.21 -26.50 -85.00
N ALA A 532 36.07 -26.42 -83.97
CA ALA A 532 37.51 -26.15 -84.09
C ALA A 532 38.41 -27.34 -84.53
N ALA A 533 37.86 -28.53 -84.77
CA ALA A 533 38.64 -29.76 -85.01
C ALA A 533 38.90 -30.07 -86.50
N CYS A 534 38.41 -29.25 -87.44
CA CYS A 534 38.38 -29.59 -88.87
C CYS A 534 39.04 -28.53 -89.77
N THR A 535 40.18 -28.87 -90.38
CA THR A 535 40.78 -28.09 -91.48
C THR A 535 40.31 -28.64 -92.83
N TYR A 536 39.77 -27.80 -93.69
CA TYR A 536 39.35 -28.18 -95.06
C TYR A 536 40.28 -27.60 -96.12
N ASN A 537 40.48 -28.34 -97.22
CA ASN A 537 41.16 -27.88 -98.43
C ASN A 537 40.15 -27.98 -99.58
N SER A 538 39.98 -26.91 -100.34
CA SER A 538 38.93 -26.82 -101.36
C SER A 538 39.19 -27.76 -102.55
N GLY A 539 38.20 -28.61 -102.85
CA GLY A 539 38.16 -29.34 -104.13
C GLY A 539 37.51 -30.72 -104.16
N ALA A 540 37.17 -31.34 -103.01
CA ALA A 540 36.55 -32.67 -102.98
C ALA A 540 35.65 -32.88 -101.76
N HIS A 541 34.54 -33.60 -101.96
CA HIS A 541 33.69 -34.08 -100.85
C HIS A 541 34.54 -34.84 -99.82
N SER A 542 34.46 -34.43 -98.56
CA SER A 542 35.15 -35.09 -97.46
C SER A 542 34.57 -36.48 -97.19
N SER A 543 35.43 -37.39 -96.75
CA SER A 543 35.02 -38.71 -96.25
C SER A 543 35.87 -39.07 -95.03
N GLY A 544 35.23 -39.57 -93.98
CA GLY A 544 35.89 -39.81 -92.69
C GLY A 544 35.00 -39.48 -91.48
N ALA A 545 35.62 -39.36 -90.31
CA ALA A 545 34.96 -39.34 -89.00
C ALA A 545 34.09 -38.09 -88.68
N CYS A 546 33.99 -37.12 -89.59
CA CYS A 546 33.16 -35.93 -89.41
C CYS A 546 31.64 -36.22 -89.51
N ALA A 547 31.26 -37.34 -90.14
CA ALA A 547 29.87 -37.64 -90.53
C ALA A 547 28.97 -38.23 -89.41
N THR A 548 29.45 -38.30 -88.17
CA THR A 548 28.74 -38.97 -87.05
C THR A 548 28.55 -38.10 -85.80
N ALA A 549 28.89 -36.81 -85.86
CA ALA A 549 28.75 -35.88 -84.73
C ALA A 549 27.67 -34.79 -84.95
N TYR A 550 27.13 -34.68 -86.17
CA TYR A 550 26.16 -33.65 -86.56
C TYR A 550 25.08 -34.27 -87.46
N ARG A 551 23.88 -33.70 -87.47
CA ARG A 551 22.80 -34.05 -88.40
C ARG A 551 22.85 -33.16 -89.63
N ASP A 552 22.93 -33.75 -90.82
CA ASP A 552 22.50 -33.05 -92.04
C ASP A 552 20.97 -32.96 -92.03
N VAL A 553 20.43 -31.76 -92.20
CA VAL A 553 18.99 -31.51 -92.37
C VAL A 553 18.77 -30.92 -93.76
N ALA A 554 18.06 -31.65 -94.62
CA ALA A 554 17.57 -31.11 -95.88
C ALA A 554 16.23 -30.40 -95.63
N LEU A 555 16.12 -29.13 -96.07
CA LEU A 555 14.91 -28.30 -95.93
C LEU A 555 13.65 -28.88 -96.61
N THR A 556 13.76 -29.99 -97.34
CA THR A 556 12.62 -30.69 -97.95
C THR A 556 11.90 -31.68 -97.03
N ASP A 557 12.52 -32.07 -95.91
CA ASP A 557 11.97 -33.13 -95.02
C ASP A 557 11.20 -32.56 -93.80
N ALA A 558 11.15 -31.23 -93.67
CA ALA A 558 10.42 -30.48 -92.63
C ALA A 558 8.89 -30.55 -92.83
N THR A 559 8.31 -31.73 -92.61
CA THR A 559 6.90 -32.06 -92.91
C THR A 559 5.86 -31.52 -91.91
N GLY A 560 6.23 -30.55 -91.07
CA GLY A 560 5.35 -29.93 -90.07
C GLY A 560 4.67 -28.61 -90.50
N TRP A 561 5.25 -27.85 -91.43
CA TRP A 561 4.89 -26.45 -91.67
C TRP A 561 3.97 -26.25 -92.89
N THR A 562 2.81 -25.61 -92.68
CA THR A 562 1.74 -25.50 -93.69
C THR A 562 1.58 -24.10 -94.33
N ASP A 563 2.65 -23.49 -94.86
CA ASP A 563 2.61 -22.63 -96.07
C ASP A 563 4.03 -22.39 -96.61
N PRO A 564 4.37 -22.82 -97.84
CA PRO A 564 5.70 -22.58 -98.43
C PRO A 564 5.88 -21.18 -99.06
N CYS A 565 4.95 -20.23 -98.88
CA CYS A 565 5.01 -18.89 -99.50
C CYS A 565 5.43 -17.73 -98.57
N SER A 566 5.71 -17.97 -97.29
CA SER A 566 6.00 -16.91 -96.30
C SER A 566 7.34 -16.17 -96.51
N TRP A 567 8.30 -16.78 -97.19
CA TRP A 567 9.69 -16.30 -97.30
C TRP A 567 9.99 -15.38 -98.51
N HIS A 568 9.01 -14.65 -99.05
CA HIS A 568 9.23 -13.64 -100.10
C HIS A 568 8.34 -12.39 -99.91
N TYR A 569 8.90 -11.31 -99.37
CA TYR A 569 8.28 -9.99 -99.43
C TYR A 569 8.18 -9.51 -100.90
N GLY A 570 6.96 -9.42 -101.43
CA GLY A 570 6.66 -8.69 -102.68
C GLY A 570 6.02 -9.48 -103.83
N LEU A 571 5.77 -10.80 -103.69
CA LEU A 571 5.10 -11.59 -104.74
C LEU A 571 3.61 -11.80 -104.43
N THR A 572 2.74 -11.35 -105.34
CA THR A 572 1.33 -11.77 -105.36
C THR A 572 1.18 -13.14 -106.04
N SER A 573 0.18 -13.91 -105.64
CA SER A 573 0.08 -15.37 -105.76
C SER A 573 -0.26 -15.92 -107.16
N ALA A 574 0.42 -15.45 -108.21
CA ALA A 574 0.10 -15.75 -109.61
C ALA A 574 1.17 -16.50 -110.43
N SER A 575 2.41 -16.63 -109.94
CA SER A 575 3.57 -16.87 -110.84
C SER A 575 4.47 -18.07 -110.53
N CYS A 576 4.19 -18.89 -109.50
CA CYS A 576 5.10 -19.99 -109.13
C CYS A 576 4.86 -21.25 -109.99
N THR A 577 5.72 -21.48 -110.99
CA THR A 577 5.78 -22.75 -111.75
C THR A 577 7.22 -23.23 -111.94
N ARG A 578 7.42 -24.55 -111.79
CA ARG A 578 8.72 -25.17 -111.61
C ARG A 578 9.47 -25.44 -112.93
N GLY A 579 10.50 -24.64 -113.21
CA GLY A 579 11.65 -25.07 -114.03
C GLY A 579 11.99 -24.23 -115.26
N VAL A 580 12.98 -23.35 -115.11
CA VAL A 580 13.87 -22.86 -116.17
C VAL A 580 15.27 -22.61 -115.58
N PRO A 581 16.37 -22.98 -116.26
CA PRO A 581 17.73 -22.67 -115.82
C PRO A 581 18.30 -21.46 -116.59
N GLU A 582 18.76 -20.44 -115.87
CA GLU A 582 19.61 -19.38 -116.44
C GLU A 582 20.98 -19.37 -115.74
N MET A 583 22.03 -18.98 -116.48
CA MET A 583 23.42 -18.98 -116.00
C MET A 583 23.94 -17.55 -115.85
N GLY A 584 24.32 -17.17 -114.63
CA GLY A 584 25.02 -15.91 -114.31
C GLY A 584 26.42 -16.18 -113.75
N THR A 585 27.34 -15.23 -113.91
CA THR A 585 28.74 -15.36 -113.46
C THR A 585 28.88 -15.04 -111.97
N SER A 586 29.31 -16.03 -111.18
CA SER A 586 29.61 -15.85 -109.75
C SER A 586 30.89 -15.04 -109.49
N HIS A 587 30.85 -14.18 -108.48
CA HIS A 587 32.02 -13.84 -107.67
C HIS A 587 31.86 -14.45 -106.29
N ILE A 588 32.97 -14.91 -105.70
CA ILE A 588 32.97 -15.57 -104.40
C ILE A 588 33.32 -14.53 -103.35
N GLY A 589 32.36 -14.22 -102.49
CA GLY A 589 32.56 -13.51 -101.22
C GLY A 589 31.91 -14.33 -100.11
N GLU A 590 32.70 -14.73 -99.12
CA GLU A 590 32.23 -15.52 -97.98
C GLU A 590 31.63 -14.57 -96.93
N HIS A 591 30.34 -14.71 -96.65
CA HIS A 591 29.62 -13.96 -95.62
C HIS A 591 28.69 -14.93 -94.88
N VAL A 592 28.69 -14.88 -93.55
CA VAL A 592 28.20 -15.96 -92.68
C VAL A 592 27.01 -15.48 -91.87
N PHE A 593 25.84 -16.09 -92.10
CA PHE A 593 24.58 -15.83 -91.38
C PHE A 593 23.94 -17.16 -90.93
N ALA A 594 22.84 -17.11 -90.16
CA ALA A 594 22.37 -18.25 -89.37
C ALA A 594 20.84 -18.49 -89.39
N GLY A 595 20.42 -19.70 -89.01
CA GLY A 595 19.01 -20.09 -88.79
C GLY A 595 18.70 -21.55 -89.18
N VAL A 596 18.46 -22.43 -88.21
CA VAL A 596 17.85 -23.77 -88.35
C VAL A 596 17.07 -24.08 -87.05
N GLU A 597 15.93 -24.78 -87.14
CA GLU A 597 14.95 -24.98 -86.06
C GLU A 597 15.36 -25.95 -84.92
N ASP A 598 14.60 -25.86 -83.84
CA ASP A 598 14.67 -26.58 -82.55
C ASP A 598 15.93 -26.35 -81.69
N SER A 599 15.73 -25.80 -80.50
CA SER A 599 16.75 -25.43 -79.49
C SER A 599 17.81 -24.40 -79.93
N GLY A 600 17.41 -23.12 -79.98
CA GLY A 600 18.31 -22.07 -79.49
C GLY A 600 19.23 -21.37 -80.50
N SER A 601 18.75 -20.97 -81.69
CA SER A 601 19.28 -19.74 -82.33
C SER A 601 18.30 -19.06 -83.30
N HIS A 602 18.37 -17.73 -83.37
CA HIS A 602 17.61 -16.90 -84.31
C HIS A 602 18.53 -15.84 -84.96
N ALA A 603 18.12 -15.30 -86.12
CA ALA A 603 18.83 -14.23 -86.82
C ALA A 603 17.84 -13.27 -87.47
N TYR A 604 18.09 -11.96 -87.32
CA TYR A 604 17.22 -10.89 -87.81
C TYR A 604 17.93 -10.09 -88.91
N ASP A 605 17.17 -9.66 -89.90
CA ASP A 605 17.54 -8.66 -90.92
C ASP A 605 16.61 -7.45 -90.73
N GLY A 606 17.17 -6.24 -90.81
CA GLY A 606 16.52 -5.03 -90.32
C GLY A 606 15.18 -4.72 -91.00
N ARG A 607 14.24 -4.09 -90.26
CA ARG A 607 13.01 -3.57 -90.89
C ARG A 607 13.39 -2.58 -92.00
N ALA A 608 12.73 -2.72 -93.15
CA ALA A 608 13.08 -2.02 -94.38
C ALA A 608 13.14 -0.48 -94.23
N GLY A 609 14.32 0.05 -93.95
CA GLY A 609 14.58 1.48 -93.85
C GLY A 609 15.89 1.87 -93.19
N GLU A 610 16.20 1.34 -91.99
CA GLU A 610 17.02 2.12 -91.04
C GLU A 610 18.27 1.45 -90.41
N ASP A 611 18.49 0.13 -90.48
CA ASP A 611 19.79 -0.44 -90.02
C ASP A 611 20.31 -1.61 -90.88
N PRO A 612 21.58 -1.57 -91.34
CA PRO A 612 22.27 -2.69 -91.96
C PRO A 612 23.16 -3.42 -90.92
N SER A 613 22.54 -4.31 -90.15
CA SER A 613 23.20 -5.27 -89.25
C SER A 613 22.64 -6.68 -89.50
N VAL A 614 23.38 -7.70 -89.07
CA VAL A 614 22.83 -9.05 -88.90
C VAL A 614 23.26 -9.59 -87.54
N GLU A 615 22.31 -10.20 -86.85
CA GLU A 615 22.47 -10.65 -85.46
C GLU A 615 22.33 -12.16 -85.35
N VAL A 616 22.98 -12.75 -84.35
CA VAL A 616 22.87 -14.17 -84.02
C VAL A 616 22.56 -14.29 -82.54
N TRP A 617 21.43 -14.91 -82.25
CA TRP A 617 20.86 -15.08 -80.92
C TRP A 617 20.95 -16.56 -80.48
N THR A 618 20.81 -16.84 -79.19
CA THR A 618 20.66 -18.20 -78.62
C THR A 618 19.65 -18.25 -77.47
N ARG A 619 19.14 -19.43 -77.11
CA ARG A 619 18.18 -19.65 -76.02
C ARG A 619 18.38 -21.03 -75.42
#